data_AF-A0A0F8ZIK5-F1
#
_entry.id   AF-A0A0F8ZIK5-F1
#
_cell.length_a   1.000
_cell.length_b   1.000
_cell.length_c   1.000
_cell.angle_alpha   90.00
_cell.angle_beta   90.00
_cell.angle_gamma   90.00
#
_symmetry.space_group_name_H-M   'P 1'
#
loop_
_entity.id
_entity.type
_entity.pdbx_description
1 polymer ?
#
loop_
_entity_poly.entity_id
_entity_poly.type
_entity_poly.pdbx_seq_one_letter_code
_entity_poly.pdbx_strand_id
1 'polypeptide(L)' 'MSDSTSPEDDAVEAAEYALHLLTPAQRNAFEGRLAVSGALRAELATWEEALAGLADGFPEVTPPER' A
#
# COMPACT_ATOMS: atom_id res chain seq x y z
N MET A 1 8.66 19.20 -11.11
CA MET A 1 8.16 17.87 -11.51
C MET A 1 6.66 18.03 -11.64
N SER A 2 6.10 17.85 -12.84
CA SER A 2 4.69 18.14 -13.10
C SER A 2 3.79 17.28 -12.23
N ASP A 3 2.99 17.96 -11.42
CA ASP A 3 1.91 17.42 -10.60
C ASP A 3 0.72 17.12 -11.53
N SER A 4 0.70 15.90 -12.05
CA SER A 4 -0.39 15.35 -12.86
C SER A 4 -0.41 13.86 -12.60
N THR A 5 -0.80 13.46 -11.39
CA THR A 5 -0.97 12.04 -11.06
C THR A 5 -2.13 11.50 -11.88
N SER A 6 -1.81 10.73 -12.92
CA SER A 6 -2.81 9.97 -13.67
C SER A 6 -3.50 8.99 -12.71
N PRO A 7 -4.76 8.58 -12.96
CA PRO A 7 -5.38 7.47 -12.23
C PRO A 7 -4.50 6.19 -12.22
N GLU A 8 -3.71 5.98 -13.28
CA GLU A 8 -2.75 4.88 -13.35
C GLU A 8 -1.58 5.06 -12.37
N ASP A 9 -1.11 6.29 -12.16
CA ASP A 9 -0.06 6.60 -11.19
C ASP A 9 -0.57 6.38 -9.75
N ASP A 10 -1.83 6.73 -9.47
CA ASP A 10 -2.46 6.52 -8.17
C ASP A 10 -2.60 5.02 -7.84
N ALA A 11 -2.94 4.20 -8.83
CA ALA A 11 -3.04 2.75 -8.67
C ALA A 11 -1.67 2.11 -8.38
N VAL A 12 -0.60 2.58 -9.05
CA VAL A 12 0.77 2.12 -8.80
C VAL A 12 1.25 2.55 -7.42
N GLU A 13 1.05 3.81 -7.04
CA GLU A 13 1.49 4.33 -5.75
C GLU A 13 0.75 3.66 -4.57
N ALA A 14 -0.53 3.33 -4.74
CA ALA A 14 -1.29 2.52 -3.77
C ALA A 14 -0.70 1.11 -3.61
N ALA A 15 -0.28 0.47 -4.70
CA ALA A 15 0.39 -0.82 -4.67
C ALA A 15 1.74 -0.74 -3.91
N GLU A 16 2.53 0.29 -4.19
CA GLU A 16 3.81 0.54 -3.52
C GLU A 16 3.61 0.83 -2.02
N TYR A 17 2.53 1.53 -1.64
CA TYR A 17 2.17 1.74 -0.25
C TYR A 17 1.85 0.41 0.45
N ALA A 18 0.98 -0.42 -0.15
CA ALA A 18 0.55 -1.71 0.39
C ALA A 18 1.73 -2.69 0.55
N LEU A 19 2.66 -2.71 -0.39
CA LEU A 19 3.87 -3.54 -0.35
C LEU A 19 5.01 -2.93 0.48
N HIS A 20 4.78 -1.78 1.12
CA HIS A 20 5.77 -1.04 1.90
C HIS A 20 7.05 -0.64 1.16
N LEU A 21 6.96 -0.35 -0.14
CA LEU A 21 8.09 0.01 -1.00
C LEU A 21 8.42 1.51 -1.00
N LEU A 22 7.50 2.35 -0.54
CA LEU A 22 7.70 3.79 -0.46
C LEU A 22 8.78 4.18 0.55
N THR A 23 9.58 5.18 0.20
CA THR A 23 10.46 5.86 1.16
C THR A 23 9.63 6.54 2.26
N PRO A 24 10.21 6.87 3.43
CA PRO A 24 9.47 7.55 4.50
C PRO A 24 8.81 8.86 4.06
N ALA A 25 9.47 9.63 3.18
CA ALA A 25 8.92 10.87 2.66
C ALA A 25 7.74 10.64 1.72
N GLN A 26 7.83 9.66 0.81
CA GLN A 26 6.73 9.29 -0.09
C GLN A 26 5.53 8.74 0.68
N ARG A 27 5.78 7.88 1.68
CA ARG A 27 4.74 7.36 2.58
C ARG A 27 3.95 8.49 3.25
N ASN A 28 4.65 9.47 3.81
CA ASN A 28 4.00 10.60 4.47
C ASN A 28 3.14 11.44 3.49
N ALA A 29 3.66 11.69 2.28
CA ALA A 29 2.92 12.38 1.23
C ALA A 29 1.67 11.60 0.80
N PHE A 30 1.79 10.29 0.61
CA PHE A 30 0.68 9.39 0.28
C PHE A 30 -0.40 9.40 1.38
N GLU A 31 -0.01 9.33 2.65
CA GLU A 31 -0.94 9.38 3.80
C GLU A 31 -1.71 10.71 3.86
N GLY A 32 -1.04 11.83 3.54
CA GLY A 32 -1.70 13.13 3.41
C GLY A 32 -2.79 13.14 2.33
N ARG A 33 -2.55 12.47 1.19
CA ARG A 33 -3.53 12.32 0.11
C ARG A 33 -4.65 11.34 0.46
N LEU A 34 -4.32 10.24 1.13
CA LEU A 34 -5.27 9.20 1.55
C LEU A 34 -6.37 9.76 2.47
N ALA A 35 -6.01 10.72 3.32
CA ALA A 35 -6.96 11.39 4.22
C ALA A 35 -8.13 12.06 3.48
N VAL A 36 -7.89 12.56 2.26
CA VAL A 36 -8.88 13.35 1.50
C VAL A 36 -9.41 12.64 0.26
N SER A 37 -8.67 11.68 -0.31
CA SER A 37 -9.07 10.98 -1.54
C SER A 37 -9.83 9.69 -1.26
N GLY A 38 -11.11 9.66 -1.64
CA GLY A 38 -11.93 8.44 -1.59
C GLY A 38 -11.52 7.38 -2.62
N ALA A 39 -11.09 7.82 -3.81
CA ALA A 39 -10.61 6.93 -4.86
C ALA A 39 -9.32 6.21 -4.44
N LEU A 40 -8.36 6.94 -3.87
CA LEU A 40 -7.09 6.36 -3.39
C LEU A 40 -7.32 5.32 -2.29
N ARG A 41 -8.29 5.56 -1.41
CA ARG A 41 -8.72 4.57 -0.39
C ARG A 41 -9.32 3.31 -1.00
N ALA A 42 -10.07 3.44 -2.10
CA ALA A 42 -10.63 2.29 -2.81
C ALA A 42 -9.55 1.46 -3.52
N GLU A 43 -8.57 2.11 -4.13
CA GLU A 43 -7.40 1.44 -4.72
C GLU A 43 -6.58 0.70 -3.66
N LEU A 44 -6.28 1.37 -2.53
CA LEU A 44 -5.57 0.73 -1.43
C LEU A 44 -6.32 -0.50 -0.89
N ALA A 45 -7.64 -0.39 -0.65
CA ALA A 45 -8.45 -1.51 -0.19
C ALA A 45 -8.44 -2.68 -1.19
N THR A 46 -8.38 -2.40 -2.50
CA THR A 46 -8.30 -3.43 -3.54
C THR A 46 -6.99 -4.22 -3.44
N TRP A 47 -5.87 -3.53 -3.19
CA TRP A 47 -4.58 -4.17 -2.97
C TRP A 47 -4.52 -4.95 -1.65
N GLU A 48 -5.04 -4.39 -0.56
CA GLU A 48 -5.06 -5.06 0.75
C GLU A 48 -5.88 -6.36 0.71
N GLU A 49 -7.05 -6.35 0.07
CA GLU A 49 -7.87 -7.55 -0.11
C GLU A 49 -7.16 -8.62 -0.94
N ALA A 50 -6.49 -8.22 -2.03
CA ALA A 50 -5.74 -9.15 -2.87
C ALA A 50 -4.55 -9.79 -2.14
N LEU A 51 -3.97 -9.08 -1.17
CA LEU A 51 -2.81 -9.53 -0.40
C LEU A 51 -3.19 -10.27 0.90
N ALA A 52 -4.43 -10.17 1.38
CA ALA A 52 -4.86 -10.70 2.67
C ALA A 52 -4.57 -12.20 2.83
N GLY A 53 -4.79 -13.00 1.78
CA GLY A 53 -4.56 -14.45 1.79
C GLY A 53 -3.14 -14.88 1.43
N LEU A 54 -2.21 -13.95 1.23
CA LEU A 54 -0.86 -14.29 0.75
C LEU A 54 -0.12 -15.22 1.71
N ALA A 55 -0.39 -15.11 3.01
CA ALA A 55 0.24 -15.91 4.05
C ALA A 55 -0.42 -17.29 4.29
N ASP A 56 -1.64 -17.54 3.77
CA ASP A 56 -2.45 -18.70 4.15
C ASP A 56 -1.81 -20.05 3.79
N GLY A 57 -0.95 -20.08 2.77
CA GLY A 57 -0.23 -21.29 2.34
C GLY A 57 1.07 -21.57 3.09
N PHE A 58 1.49 -20.69 4.00
CA PHE A 58 2.77 -20.81 4.71
C PHE A 58 2.57 -21.40 6.11
N PRO A 59 3.33 -22.43 6.49
CA PRO A 59 3.27 -22.96 7.85
C PRO A 59 3.76 -21.92 8.85
N GLU A 60 3.08 -21.80 9.99
CA GLU A 60 3.51 -20.96 11.09
C GLU A 60 4.85 -21.46 11.67
N VAL A 61 5.76 -20.52 11.94
CA VAL A 61 7.07 -20.81 12.58
C VAL A 61 7.14 -20.07 13.90
N THR A 62 7.25 -20.82 15.00
CA THR A 62 7.42 -20.24 16.33
C THR A 62 8.79 -19.54 16.45
N PRO A 63 8.85 -18.27 16.88
CA PRO A 63 10.11 -17.57 17.13
C PRO A 63 10.96 -18.28 18.20
N PRO A 64 12.31 -18.19 18.13
CA PRO A 64 13.17 -18.74 19.17
C PRO A 64 12.95 -18.01 20.52
N GLU A 65 13.21 -18.73 21.61
CA GLU A 65 13.25 -18.12 22.95
C GLU A 65 14.37 -17.07 23.01
N ARG A 66 14.14 -15.94 23.70
CA ARG A 66 15.11 -14.84 23.84
C ARG A 66 16.24 -15.19 24.80
#